data_AF-A0A7K4N216-F1
#
_entry.id   AF-A0A7K4N216-F1
#
_cell.length_a   1.000
_cell.length_b   1.000
_cell.length_c   1.000
_cell.angle_alpha   90.00
_cell.angle_beta   90.00
_cell.angle_gamma   90.00
#
_symmetry.space_group_name_H-M   'P 1'
#
loop_
_entity.id
_entity.type
_entity.pdbx_description
1 polymer ?
#
loop_
_entity_poly.entity_id
_entity_poly.type
_entity_poly.pdbx_seq_one_letter_code
_entity_poly.pdbx_strand_id
1 'polypeptide(L)'
;MPSIQILTSDDKKISIKLKGISLHYANALRRICLNGVPIFAIDTVDVIENSSVIPDEGIAHTLGMIPLKTELNGFDESNSRVILVLDSEAAENTKIVTSAELESKDQVVKPISKQIPIVHLAPGQRIKLEAYARLGRGT
;
A
#
# COMPACT_ATOMS: atom_id res chain seq x y z
N MET A 1 -39.52 3.97 -3.86
CA MET A 1 -38.70 3.39 -2.77
C MET A 1 -37.26 3.28 -3.23
N PRO A 2 -36.28 3.57 -2.36
CA PRO A 2 -34.87 3.39 -2.68
C PRO A 2 -34.58 1.89 -2.87
N SER A 3 -33.86 1.53 -3.92
CA SER A 3 -33.38 0.16 -4.17
C SER A 3 -31.97 0.15 -4.71
N ILE A 4 -31.22 -0.89 -4.33
CA ILE A 4 -29.85 -1.13 -4.76
C ILE A 4 -29.85 -2.44 -5.55
N GLN A 5 -29.32 -2.41 -6.77
CA GLN A 5 -29.17 -3.58 -7.62
C GLN A 5 -27.68 -3.79 -7.91
N ILE A 6 -27.15 -4.97 -7.62
CA ILE A 6 -25.77 -5.34 -7.98
C ILE A 6 -25.78 -5.77 -9.45
N LEU A 7 -24.95 -5.14 -10.27
CA LEU A 7 -24.81 -5.47 -11.69
C LEU A 7 -23.69 -6.49 -11.89
N THR A 8 -22.55 -6.26 -11.23
CA THR A 8 -21.36 -7.11 -11.33
C THR A 8 -20.61 -7.06 -10.01
N SER A 9 -20.07 -8.20 -9.60
CA SER A 9 -19.28 -8.34 -8.38
C SER A 9 -18.10 -9.26 -8.65
N ASP A 10 -16.91 -8.68 -8.65
CA ASP A 10 -15.62 -9.34 -8.71
C ASP A 10 -14.83 -9.01 -7.43
N ASP A 11 -13.77 -9.77 -7.13
CA ASP A 11 -12.94 -9.59 -5.93
C ASP A 11 -12.35 -8.17 -5.80
N LYS A 12 -12.10 -7.50 -6.93
CA LYS A 12 -11.49 -6.15 -6.99
C LYS A 12 -12.46 -5.05 -7.42
N LYS A 13 -13.67 -5.40 -7.86
CA LYS A 13 -14.60 -4.44 -8.47
C LYS A 13 -16.04 -4.82 -8.22
N ILE A 14 -16.81 -3.85 -7.75
CA ILE A 14 -18.27 -3.97 -7.66
C ILE A 14 -18.94 -2.86 -8.46
N SER A 15 -20.00 -3.21 -9.19
CA SER A 15 -20.80 -2.26 -9.97
C SER A 15 -22.24 -2.32 -9.48
N ILE A 16 -22.75 -1.18 -8.99
CA ILE A 16 -24.08 -1.07 -8.37
C ILE A 16 -24.95 -0.05 -9.10
N LYS A 17 -26.24 -0.34 -9.21
CA LYS A 17 -27.27 0.56 -9.73
C LYS A 17 -28.16 1.01 -8.57
N LEU A 18 -28.11 2.31 -8.29
CA LEU A 18 -28.93 2.96 -7.26
C LEU A 18 -30.19 3.54 -7.91
N LYS A 19 -31.38 3.16 -7.43
CA LYS A 19 -32.67 3.69 -7.88
C LYS A 19 -33.40 4.34 -6.71
N GLY A 20 -34.02 5.50 -6.93
CA GLY A 20 -34.81 6.19 -5.90
C GLY A 20 -33.98 6.79 -4.77
N ILE A 21 -32.68 7.03 -5.00
CA ILE A 21 -31.77 7.75 -4.10
C ILE A 21 -31.45 9.10 -4.74
N SER A 22 -31.35 10.17 -3.94
CA SER A 22 -30.96 11.48 -4.47
C SER A 22 -29.49 11.49 -4.91
N LEU A 23 -29.17 12.34 -5.89
CA LEU A 23 -27.80 12.48 -6.40
C LEU A 23 -26.80 12.87 -5.31
N HIS A 24 -27.23 13.66 -4.32
CA HIS A 24 -26.39 14.09 -3.20
C HIS A 24 -25.91 12.90 -2.35
N TYR A 25 -26.80 11.95 -2.03
CA TYR A 25 -26.44 10.75 -1.28
C TYR A 25 -25.52 9.82 -2.09
N ALA A 26 -25.78 9.66 -3.40
CA ALA A 26 -24.91 8.86 -4.27
C ALA A 26 -23.49 9.44 -4.34
N ASN A 27 -23.36 10.77 -4.46
CA ASN A 27 -22.07 11.44 -4.44
C ASN A 27 -21.38 11.41 -3.08
N ALA A 28 -22.15 11.50 -1.98
CA ALA A 28 -21.60 11.34 -0.64
C ALA A 28 -20.99 9.94 -0.45
N LEU A 29 -21.71 8.89 -0.86
CA LEU A 29 -21.19 7.53 -0.83
C LEU A 29 -19.90 7.40 -1.65
N ARG A 30 -19.88 7.92 -2.88
CA ARG A 30 -18.67 7.93 -3.73
C ARG A 30 -17.48 8.61 -3.04
N ARG A 31 -17.69 9.75 -2.36
CA ARG A 31 -16.63 10.47 -1.63
C ARG A 31 -16.13 9.68 -0.43
N ILE A 32 -17.03 9.02 0.32
CA ILE A 32 -16.66 8.16 1.43
C ILE A 32 -15.84 6.96 0.95
N CYS A 33 -16.20 6.35 -0.18
CA CYS A 33 -15.42 5.25 -0.75
C CYS A 33 -14.01 5.67 -1.19
N LEU A 34 -13.80 6.92 -1.60
CA LEU A 34 -12.49 7.42 -2.03
C LEU A 34 -11.61 7.85 -0.84
N ASN A 35 -12.19 8.61 0.09
CA ASN A 35 -11.42 9.37 1.10
C ASN A 35 -11.84 9.07 2.55
N GLY A 36 -12.90 8.28 2.75
CA GLY A 36 -13.48 8.03 4.07
C GLY A 36 -13.01 6.72 4.73
N VAL A 37 -12.50 5.77 3.94
CA VAL A 37 -12.10 4.44 4.44
C VAL A 37 -10.59 4.44 4.75
N PRO A 38 -10.19 4.13 6.00
CA PRO A 38 -8.78 4.06 6.36
C PRO A 38 -8.11 2.80 5.78
N ILE A 39 -6.89 2.94 5.30
CA ILE A 39 -6.02 1.85 4.82
C ILE A 39 -4.62 1.97 5.42
N PHE A 40 -3.89 0.86 5.53
CA PHE A 40 -2.47 0.91 5.84
C PHE A 40 -1.67 1.39 4.63
N ALA A 41 -0.81 2.37 4.85
CA ALA A 41 0.17 2.84 3.89
C ALA A 41 1.49 3.15 4.60
N ILE A 42 2.60 3.04 3.89
CA ILE A 42 3.92 3.43 4.39
C ILE A 42 3.97 4.95 4.49
N ASP A 43 4.27 5.45 5.68
CA ASP A 43 4.26 6.88 6.01
C ASP A 43 5.66 7.43 6.31
N THR A 44 6.52 6.59 6.90
CA THR A 44 7.91 6.96 7.20
C THR A 44 8.83 5.86 6.73
N VAL A 45 9.97 6.24 6.14
CA VAL A 45 11.00 5.31 5.68
C VAL A 45 12.32 5.79 6.25
N ASP A 46 12.92 4.95 7.09
CA ASP A 46 14.25 5.14 7.62
C ASP A 46 15.22 4.37 6.72
N VAL A 47 16.05 5.10 5.97
CA VAL A 47 17.07 4.52 5.09
C VAL A 47 18.34 4.31 5.91
N ILE A 48 18.75 3.05 6.09
CA ILE A 48 20.01 2.70 6.75
C ILE A 48 21.15 2.78 5.74
N GLU A 49 20.92 2.25 4.54
CA GLU A 49 21.91 2.23 3.46
C GLU A 49 21.21 2.26 2.10
N ASN A 50 21.65 3.16 1.22
CA ASN A 50 21.24 3.17 -0.17
C ASN A 50 22.43 3.53 -1.05
N SER A 51 22.97 2.54 -1.77
CA SER A 51 23.99 2.75 -2.81
C SER A 51 23.42 2.58 -4.22
N SER A 52 22.09 2.53 -4.35
CA SER A 52 21.41 2.44 -5.64
C SER A 52 21.46 3.75 -6.43
N VAL A 53 21.01 3.70 -7.68
CA VAL A 53 20.93 4.88 -8.56
C VAL A 53 19.72 5.77 -8.21
N ILE A 54 18.69 5.22 -7.55
CA ILE A 54 17.48 5.96 -7.21
C ILE A 54 17.70 6.66 -5.86
N PRO A 55 17.45 7.99 -5.78
CA PRO A 55 17.57 8.71 -4.51
C PRO A 55 16.52 8.24 -3.50
N ASP A 56 16.81 8.44 -2.21
CA ASP A 56 16.01 7.96 -1.09
C ASP A 56 14.54 8.36 -1.20
N GLU A 57 14.26 9.60 -1.61
CA GLU A 57 12.90 10.12 -1.75
C GLU A 57 12.11 9.40 -2.85
N GLY A 58 12.79 8.99 -3.92
CA GLY A 58 12.17 8.24 -5.01
C GLY A 58 11.77 6.83 -4.57
N ILE A 59 12.60 6.18 -3.77
CA ILE A 59 12.32 4.86 -3.19
C ILE A 59 11.21 4.98 -2.14
N ALA A 60 11.31 5.95 -1.23
CA ALA A 60 10.31 6.21 -0.21
C ALA A 60 8.93 6.51 -0.81
N HIS A 61 8.87 7.30 -1.89
CA HIS A 61 7.62 7.56 -2.60
C HIS A 61 7.05 6.28 -3.22
N THR A 62 7.89 5.46 -3.86
CA THR A 62 7.47 4.19 -4.44
C THR A 62 6.91 3.25 -3.36
N LEU A 63 7.58 3.14 -2.21
CA LEU A 63 7.12 2.39 -1.05
C LEU A 63 5.76 2.89 -0.53
N GLY A 64 5.58 4.21 -0.43
CA GLY A 64 4.30 4.82 -0.04
C GLY A 64 3.13 4.46 -0.97
N MET A 65 3.41 4.15 -2.23
CA MET A 65 2.41 3.74 -3.23
C MET A 65 2.14 2.24 -3.27
N ILE A 66 2.88 1.41 -2.51
CA ILE A 66 2.65 -0.04 -2.47
C ILE A 66 1.38 -0.34 -1.66
N PRO A 67 0.34 -0.93 -2.26
CA PRO A 67 -0.87 -1.29 -1.54
C PRO A 67 -0.60 -2.41 -0.52
N LEU A 68 -0.90 -2.13 0.74
CA LEU A 68 -0.81 -3.08 1.85
C LEU A 68 -2.18 -3.69 2.14
N LYS A 69 -2.21 -4.99 2.45
CA LYS A 69 -3.40 -5.67 2.92
C LYS A 69 -3.83 -5.07 4.27
N THR A 70 -5.09 -4.66 4.37
CA THR A 70 -5.67 -4.06 5.58
C THR A 70 -6.90 -4.86 6.00
N GLU A 71 -6.96 -5.29 7.26
CA GLU A 71 -8.15 -5.90 7.85
C GLU A 71 -8.67 -4.99 8.97
N LEU A 72 -9.90 -4.49 8.84
CA LEU A 72 -10.47 -3.47 9.73
C LEU A 72 -10.85 -3.99 11.13
N ASN A 73 -10.81 -5.31 11.35
CA ASN A 73 -11.39 -5.95 12.54
C ASN A 73 -10.45 -6.04 13.77
N GLY A 74 -9.34 -5.29 13.81
CA GLY A 74 -8.39 -5.46 14.92
C GLY A 74 -7.44 -4.30 15.20
N PHE A 75 -7.54 -3.18 14.49
CA PHE A 75 -6.60 -2.07 14.63
C PHE A 75 -7.34 -0.80 15.04
N ASP A 76 -6.92 -0.22 16.17
CA ASP A 76 -7.35 1.11 16.56
C ASP A 76 -6.55 2.14 15.74
N GLU A 77 -7.23 3.15 15.19
CA GLU A 77 -6.64 4.20 14.33
C GLU A 77 -5.54 4.98 15.08
N SER A 78 -5.54 4.91 16.41
CA SER A 78 -4.78 5.79 17.28
C SER A 78 -3.32 5.38 17.52
N ASN A 79 -2.88 4.12 17.32
CA ASN A 79 -1.49 3.72 17.63
C ASN A 79 -0.92 2.51 16.86
N SER A 80 -1.58 2.01 15.82
CA SER A 80 -1.12 0.83 15.09
C SER A 80 -0.03 1.20 14.08
N ARG A 81 1.25 1.02 14.45
CA ARG A 81 2.40 1.09 13.52
C ARG A 81 2.91 -0.31 13.19
N VAL A 82 3.05 -0.60 11.90
CA VAL A 82 3.63 -1.85 11.40
C VAL A 82 4.97 -1.55 10.75
N ILE A 83 5.98 -2.34 11.09
CA ILE A 83 7.33 -2.20 10.53
C ILE A 83 7.50 -3.21 9.40
N LEU A 84 7.97 -2.74 8.26
CA LEU A 84 8.41 -3.52 7.14
C LEU A 84 9.91 -3.28 6.91
N VAL A 85 10.68 -4.35 6.73
CA VAL A 85 12.13 -4.30 6.56
C VAL A 85 12.47 -4.75 5.15
N LEU A 86 13.40 -4.03 4.51
CA LEU A 86 13.98 -4.40 3.23
C LEU A 86 15.50 -4.44 3.39
N ASP A 87 16.11 -5.59 3.13
CA ASP A 87 17.57 -5.77 3.13
C ASP A 87 17.93 -6.61 1.90
N SER A 88 18.49 -5.96 0.87
CA SER A 88 18.83 -6.61 -0.38
C SER A 88 20.14 -6.07 -0.96
N GLU A 89 20.93 -6.98 -1.51
CA GLU A 89 22.20 -6.68 -2.17
C GLU A 89 22.26 -7.41 -3.53
N ALA A 90 22.85 -6.74 -4.52
CA ALA A 90 23.17 -7.33 -5.81
C ALA A 90 24.65 -7.70 -5.83
N ALA A 91 24.98 -8.99 -5.72
CA ALA A 91 26.36 -9.45 -5.70
C ALA A 91 27.03 -9.31 -7.09
N GLU A 92 26.72 -10.21 -8.03
CA GLU A 92 27.42 -10.28 -9.32
C GLU A 92 26.58 -9.78 -10.51
N ASN A 93 25.25 -9.86 -10.43
CA ASN A 93 24.34 -9.51 -11.51
C ASN A 93 23.35 -8.43 -11.08
N THR A 94 22.82 -7.69 -12.05
CA THR A 94 21.75 -6.72 -11.82
C THR A 94 20.53 -7.43 -11.23
N LYS A 95 20.04 -6.94 -10.09
CA LYS A 95 18.89 -7.48 -9.37
C LYS A 95 17.76 -6.45 -9.35
N ILE A 96 16.54 -6.91 -9.66
CA ILE A 96 15.34 -6.10 -9.46
C ILE A 96 14.79 -6.41 -8.08
N VAL A 97 14.80 -5.42 -7.20
CA VAL A 97 14.18 -5.53 -5.89
C VAL A 97 12.68 -5.31 -6.04
N THR A 98 11.90 -6.25 -5.54
CA THR A 98 10.43 -6.23 -5.63
C THR A 98 9.79 -6.21 -4.26
N SER A 99 8.48 -5.94 -4.21
CA SER A 99 7.67 -6.00 -2.99
C SER A 99 7.65 -7.38 -2.32
N ALA A 100 8.15 -8.43 -2.97
CA ALA A 100 8.37 -9.73 -2.34
C ALA A 100 9.41 -9.69 -1.22
N GLU A 101 10.41 -8.81 -1.34
CA GLU A 101 11.56 -8.69 -0.43
C GLU A 101 11.27 -7.76 0.75
N LEU A 102 10.08 -7.13 0.75
CA LEU A 102 9.63 -6.28 1.85
C LEU A 102 8.99 -7.14 2.94
N GLU A 103 9.76 -7.45 3.97
CA GLU A 103 9.34 -8.33 5.07
C GLU A 103 8.58 -7.56 6.15
N SER A 104 7.30 -7.89 6.35
CA SER A 104 6.51 -7.31 7.43
C SER A 104 6.68 -8.12 8.72
N LYS A 105 6.81 -7.43 9.86
CA LYS A 105 6.76 -8.05 11.20
C LYS A 105 5.35 -8.51 11.59
N ASP A 106 4.32 -8.01 10.90
CA ASP A 106 2.92 -8.37 11.13
C ASP A 106 2.46 -9.49 10.18
N GLN A 107 1.54 -10.36 10.64
CA GLN A 107 1.05 -11.46 9.81
C GLN A 107 0.05 -11.01 8.74
N VAL A 108 -0.72 -9.95 9.02
CA VAL A 108 -1.84 -9.45 8.23
C VAL A 108 -1.40 -8.36 7.27
N VAL A 109 -0.63 -7.38 7.77
CA VAL A 109 -0.26 -6.18 7.00
C VAL A 109 0.96 -6.47 6.14
N LYS A 110 0.72 -6.83 4.87
CA LYS A 110 1.73 -7.20 3.87
C LYS A 110 1.38 -6.63 2.49
N PRO A 111 2.35 -6.46 1.58
CA PRO A 111 2.05 -6.08 0.20
C PRO A 111 1.05 -7.05 -0.45
N ILE A 112 0.03 -6.52 -1.14
CA ILE A 112 -0.99 -7.37 -1.80
C ILE A 112 -0.43 -8.15 -2.99
N SER A 113 0.68 -7.66 -3.56
CA SER A 113 1.37 -8.26 -4.70
C SER A 113 2.85 -8.33 -4.37
N LYS A 114 3.49 -9.42 -4.78
CA LYS A 114 4.93 -9.66 -4.65
C LYS A 114 5.73 -9.21 -5.88
N GLN A 115 5.06 -8.73 -6.93
CA GLN A 115 5.66 -8.44 -8.22
C GLN A 115 5.88 -6.94 -8.48
N ILE A 116 5.62 -6.08 -7.49
CA ILE A 116 5.74 -4.63 -7.68
C ILE A 116 7.23 -4.28 -7.62
N PRO A 117 7.83 -3.72 -8.68
CA PRO A 117 9.23 -3.33 -8.67
C PRO A 117 9.44 -2.10 -7.79
N ILE A 118 10.53 -2.09 -7.03
CA ILE A 118 10.93 -0.98 -6.15
C ILE A 118 12.15 -0.28 -6.72
N VAL A 119 13.24 -1.03 -6.95
CA VAL A 119 14.52 -0.48 -7.42
C VAL A 119 15.32 -1.51 -8.20
N HIS A 120 16.13 -1.04 -9.15
CA HIS A 120 17.14 -1.85 -9.83
C HIS A 120 18.50 -1.63 -9.18
N LEU A 121 19.14 -2.70 -8.73
CA LEU A 121 20.47 -2.70 -8.14
C LEU A 121 21.47 -3.25 -9.17
N ALA A 122 22.50 -2.47 -9.49
CA ALA A 122 23.67 -2.93 -10.24
C ALA A 122 24.58 -3.79 -9.32
N PRO A 123 25.49 -4.61 -9.89
CA PRO A 123 26.44 -5.40 -9.10
C PRO A 123 27.24 -4.53 -8.12
N GLY A 124 27.33 -4.98 -6.87
CA GLY A 124 27.93 -4.25 -5.76
C GLY A 124 27.03 -3.21 -5.07
N GLN A 125 25.80 -2.99 -5.54
CA GLN A 125 24.86 -2.09 -4.88
C GLN A 125 24.00 -2.81 -3.84
N ARG A 126 23.67 -2.08 -2.78
CA ARG A 126 22.89 -2.54 -1.63
C ARG A 126 21.83 -1.51 -1.25
N ILE A 127 20.71 -2.02 -0.76
CA ILE A 127 19.66 -1.24 -0.13
C ILE A 127 19.24 -1.89 1.19
N LYS A 128 19.19 -1.06 2.23
CA LYS A 128 18.71 -1.43 3.55
C LYS A 128 17.87 -0.31 4.14
N LEU A 129 16.61 -0.61 4.44
CA LEU A 129 15.67 0.36 4.99
C LEU A 129 14.63 -0.28 5.90
N GLU A 130 14.06 0.54 6.78
CA GLU A 130 12.92 0.23 7.62
C GLU A 130 11.77 1.17 7.26
N ALA A 131 10.63 0.60 6.86
CA ALA A 131 9.43 1.33 6.49
C ALA A 131 8.35 1.16 7.57
N TYR A 132 7.76 2.26 7.99
CA TYR A 132 6.71 2.30 9.00
C TYR A 132 5.37 2.59 8.32
N ALA A 133 4.47 1.62 8.40
CA ALA A 133 3.10 1.74 7.92
C ALA A 133 2.15 2.10 9.06
N ARG A 134 1.18 2.98 8.76
CA ARG A 134 0.08 3.33 9.68
C ARG A 134 -1.24 3.40 8.93
N LEU A 135 -2.34 3.35 9.68
CA LEU A 135 -3.65 3.65 9.13
C LEU A 135 -3.74 5.13 8.75
N GLY A 136 -4.23 5.40 7.54
CA GLY A 136 -4.47 6.73 7.01
C GLY A 136 -5.68 6.74 6.07
N ARG A 137 -6.24 7.91 5.83
CA ARG A 137 -7.37 8.12 4.90
C ARG A 137 -6.90 8.94 3.70
N GLY A 138 -7.51 8.70 2.54
CA GLY A 138 -7.32 9.56 1.38
C GLY A 138 -7.79 10.98 1.68
N THR A 139 -7.05 11.99 1.22
CA THR A 139 -7.43 13.41 1.35
C THR A 139 -8.11 13.92 0.09
#